data_AF-A0A8C4ZF06-F1
#
_entry.id   AF-A0A8C4ZF06-F1
#
_cell.length_a   1.000
_cell.length_b   1.000
_cell.length_c   1.000
_cell.angle_alpha   90.00
_cell.angle_beta   90.00
_cell.angle_gamma   90.00
#
_symmetry.space_group_name_H-M   'P 1'
#
loop_
_entity.id
_entity.type
_entity.pdbx_description
1 polymer ?
#
loop_
_entity_poly.entity_id
_entity_poly.type
_entity_poly.pdbx_seq_one_letter_code
_entity_poly.pdbx_strand_id
1 'polypeptide(L)'
;MEPEEVEHTVNDTLMRFFDECPRFVKEVEEKPGSMAERDKFELGPEMQRVGEKMADRLGLPYNLINADMAQAAFHFCAYEFALNTVNSPWCRLFDEVDAQVMEYLNDLKQYWKRGYGHLINSQSSCILFHDLFSRLDKAAEESKSGGPISEAVSIQVGHAETLLPLLTLLGLFKDEVRLTAANFAAQGGRSFRTSRTLPYAANLVVALYDCDEGGELRVQALLNEEPLTFPGMEAAPLYRVLRQHYLPLLKSCVFEEVCRLPPQRK
;
A
#
# COMPACT_ATOMS: atom_id res chain seq x y z
N MET A 1 -21.13 -14.53 25.87
CA MET A 1 -20.02 -15.26 25.24
C MET A 1 -18.85 -14.31 25.33
N GLU A 2 -17.97 -14.50 26.30
CA GLU A 2 -16.73 -13.71 26.35
C GLU A 2 -15.96 -14.03 25.07
N PRO A 3 -15.38 -13.02 24.39
CA PRO A 3 -14.58 -13.28 23.20
C PRO A 3 -13.42 -14.18 23.62
N GLU A 4 -13.31 -15.33 22.94
CA GLU A 4 -12.17 -16.22 23.09
C GLU A 4 -10.92 -15.43 22.68
N GLU A 5 -9.96 -15.28 23.59
CA GLU A 5 -8.70 -14.61 23.27
C GLU A 5 -7.96 -15.45 22.23
N VAL A 6 -7.86 -14.95 21.01
CA VAL A 6 -7.04 -15.56 19.96
C VAL A 6 -5.58 -15.34 20.34
N GLU A 7 -4.85 -16.43 20.61
CA GLU A 7 -3.40 -16.37 20.83
C GLU A 7 -2.73 -15.72 19.61
N HIS A 8 -1.89 -14.70 19.88
CA HIS A 8 -1.16 -13.99 18.84
C HIS A 8 0.30 -13.78 19.23
N THR A 9 1.16 -13.67 18.23
CA THR A 9 2.58 -13.36 18.40
C THR A 9 2.90 -12.01 17.77
N VAL A 10 3.58 -11.14 18.50
CA VAL A 10 4.06 -9.85 17.98
C VAL A 10 5.41 -10.04 17.28
N ASN A 11 5.49 -9.69 16.00
CA ASN A 11 6.72 -9.75 15.22
C ASN A 11 6.91 -8.46 14.42
N ASP A 12 7.42 -7.42 15.09
CA ASP A 12 7.64 -6.11 14.48
C ASP A 12 8.73 -6.14 13.41
N THR A 13 9.71 -7.04 13.50
CA THR A 13 10.73 -7.19 12.44
C THR A 13 10.09 -7.57 11.10
N LEU A 14 9.03 -8.39 11.11
CA LEU A 14 8.30 -8.78 9.90
C LEU A 14 7.20 -7.77 9.53
N MET A 15 6.44 -7.25 10.50
CA MET A 15 5.25 -6.44 10.22
C MET A 15 5.49 -4.93 10.23
N ARG A 16 6.61 -4.48 10.81
CA ARG A 16 7.06 -3.08 10.86
C ARG A 16 8.47 -2.91 10.29
N PHE A 17 8.83 -3.73 9.29
CA PHE A 17 10.15 -3.72 8.64
C PHE A 17 10.64 -2.32 8.22
N PHE A 18 9.73 -1.38 7.94
CA PHE A 18 10.05 -0.04 7.51
C PHE A 18 10.64 0.82 8.63
N ASP A 19 10.28 0.57 9.89
CA ASP A 19 10.89 1.23 11.05
C ASP A 19 12.30 0.68 11.31
N GLU A 20 12.51 -0.62 11.02
CA GLU A 20 13.76 -1.35 11.22
C GLU A 20 14.73 -1.27 10.02
N CYS A 21 14.45 -0.40 9.04
CA CYS A 21 15.27 -0.24 7.84
C CYS A 21 16.03 1.10 7.87
N PRO A 22 17.28 1.17 8.38
CA PRO A 22 17.97 2.45 8.60
C PRO A 22 18.15 3.27 7.33
N ARG A 23 18.40 2.61 6.19
CA ARG A 23 18.52 3.29 4.90
C ARG A 23 17.21 3.92 4.45
N PHE A 24 16.09 3.23 4.62
CA PHE A 24 14.77 3.80 4.32
C PHE A 24 14.48 5.01 5.19
N VAL A 25 14.67 4.88 6.51
CA VAL A 25 14.49 5.98 7.47
C VAL A 25 15.32 7.19 7.05
N LYS A 26 16.61 6.99 6.78
CA LYS A 26 17.52 8.10 6.41
C LYS A 26 17.22 8.70 5.04
N GLU A 27 16.95 7.88 4.03
CA GLU A 27 16.82 8.34 2.64
C GLU A 27 15.42 8.84 2.29
N VAL A 28 14.40 8.50 3.09
CA VAL A 28 12.99 8.78 2.82
C VAL A 28 12.32 9.49 4.00
N GLU A 29 12.27 8.88 5.19
CA GLU A 29 11.54 9.47 6.35
C GLU A 29 12.15 10.78 6.82
N GLU A 30 13.46 10.80 7.05
CA GLU A 30 14.17 11.93 7.60
C GLU A 30 14.64 12.91 6.53
N LYS A 31 14.71 12.48 5.27
CA LYS A 31 15.26 13.28 4.19
C LYS A 31 14.29 14.37 3.75
N PRO A 32 14.66 15.66 3.86
CA PRO A 32 13.83 16.74 3.35
C PRO A 32 13.62 16.62 1.85
N GLY A 33 12.40 16.87 1.40
CA GLY A 33 12.03 16.84 -0.02
C GLY A 33 11.68 15.46 -0.58
N SER A 34 11.71 14.38 0.22
CA SER A 34 11.17 13.08 -0.22
C SER A 34 9.67 13.14 -0.57
N MET A 35 8.95 14.13 -0.04
CA MET A 35 7.54 14.39 -0.33
C MET A 35 7.32 15.64 -1.19
N ALA A 36 8.35 16.14 -1.89
CA ALA A 36 8.29 17.42 -2.60
C ALA A 36 7.13 17.53 -3.60
N GLU A 37 6.75 16.43 -4.27
CA GLU A 37 5.60 16.45 -5.19
C GLU A 37 4.27 16.59 -4.45
N ARG A 38 4.12 15.97 -3.29
CA ARG A 38 2.93 16.16 -2.45
C ARG A 38 2.86 17.61 -1.93
N ASP A 39 3.98 18.15 -1.47
CA ASP A 39 4.05 19.51 -0.90
C ASP A 39 3.78 20.57 -1.98
N LYS A 40 4.31 20.38 -3.19
CA LYS A 40 3.98 21.23 -4.35
C LYS A 40 2.50 21.18 -4.70
N PHE A 41 1.88 19.99 -4.66
CA PHE A 41 0.47 19.84 -4.99
C PHE A 41 -0.44 20.47 -3.93
N GLU A 42 -0.07 20.37 -2.66
CA GLU A 42 -0.78 21.04 -1.56
C GLU A 42 -0.84 22.56 -1.75
N LEU A 43 0.26 23.15 -2.20
CA LEU A 43 0.34 24.59 -2.51
C LEU A 43 -0.17 24.93 -3.92
N GLY A 44 -0.67 23.94 -4.66
CA GLY A 44 -1.10 24.06 -6.04
C GLY A 44 -2.50 24.65 -6.21
N PRO A 45 -2.86 25.03 -7.45
CA PRO A 45 -4.15 25.65 -7.75
C PRO A 45 -5.34 24.71 -7.49
N GLU A 46 -5.15 23.39 -7.57
CA GLU A 46 -6.17 22.40 -7.24
C GLU A 46 -6.61 22.52 -5.78
N MET A 47 -5.64 22.52 -4.84
CA MET A 47 -5.92 22.63 -3.41
C MET A 47 -6.37 24.03 -3.00
N GLN A 48 -5.85 25.08 -3.66
CA GLN A 48 -6.35 26.43 -3.46
C GLN A 48 -7.86 26.52 -3.76
N ARG A 49 -8.32 25.95 -4.88
CA ARG A 49 -9.74 25.92 -5.25
C ARG A 49 -10.59 25.16 -4.22
N VAL A 50 -10.08 24.07 -3.66
CA VAL A 50 -10.77 23.33 -2.57
C VAL A 50 -10.96 24.24 -1.35
N GLY A 51 -9.91 24.96 -0.94
CA GLY A 51 -9.96 25.89 0.18
C GLY A 51 -10.95 27.03 -0.04
N GLU A 52 -10.94 27.65 -1.22
CA GLU A 52 -11.86 28.74 -1.60
C GLU A 52 -13.33 28.27 -1.58
N LYS A 53 -13.64 27.12 -2.18
CA LYS A 53 -14.99 26.53 -2.18
C LYS A 53 -15.46 26.18 -0.78
N MET A 54 -14.56 25.69 0.08
CA MET A 54 -14.89 25.44 1.48
C MET A 54 -15.21 26.74 2.23
N ALA A 55 -14.40 27.78 2.03
CA ALA A 55 -14.62 29.09 2.64
C ALA A 55 -15.97 29.70 2.21
N ASP A 56 -16.32 29.60 0.92
CA ASP A 56 -17.62 30.01 0.37
C ASP A 56 -18.78 29.29 1.06
N ARG A 57 -18.69 27.96 1.18
CA ARG A 57 -19.73 27.13 1.84
C ARG A 57 -19.90 27.48 3.32
N LEU A 58 -18.84 27.92 3.99
CA LEU A 58 -18.84 28.31 5.40
C LEU A 58 -19.14 29.80 5.63
N GLY A 59 -19.15 30.63 4.59
CA GLY A 59 -19.28 32.09 4.72
C GLY A 59 -18.07 32.76 5.38
N LEU A 60 -16.87 32.24 5.17
CA LEU A 60 -15.62 32.73 5.76
C LEU A 60 -14.71 33.40 4.72
N PRO A 61 -13.88 34.38 5.12
CA PRO A 61 -12.81 34.90 4.27
C PRO A 61 -11.82 33.81 3.83
N TYR A 62 -11.38 33.85 2.57
CA TYR A 62 -10.53 32.79 1.98
C TYR A 62 -9.20 32.61 2.69
N ASN A 63 -8.63 33.70 3.24
CA ASN A 63 -7.36 33.65 3.96
C ASN A 63 -7.42 32.93 5.32
N LEU A 64 -8.62 32.55 5.79
CA LEU A 64 -8.79 31.78 7.02
C LEU A 64 -8.80 30.26 6.79
N ILE A 65 -8.96 29.79 5.55
CA ILE A 65 -8.92 28.37 5.22
C ILE A 65 -7.58 28.05 4.55
N ASN A 66 -6.78 27.20 5.20
CA ASN A 66 -5.56 26.66 4.61
C ASN A 66 -5.72 25.19 4.23
N ALA A 67 -4.73 24.63 3.55
CA ALA A 67 -4.76 23.25 3.08
C ALA A 67 -4.85 22.22 4.22
N ASP A 68 -4.24 22.49 5.37
CA ASP A 68 -4.33 21.62 6.55
C ASP A 68 -5.76 21.55 7.10
N MET A 69 -6.45 22.68 7.17
CA MET A 69 -7.85 22.74 7.59
C MET A 69 -8.76 22.00 6.59
N ALA A 70 -8.50 22.14 5.29
CA ALA A 70 -9.22 21.40 4.27
C ALA A 70 -9.01 19.88 4.40
N GLN A 71 -7.77 19.44 4.62
CA GLN A 71 -7.45 18.03 4.91
C GLN A 71 -8.13 17.53 6.19
N ALA A 72 -8.09 18.31 7.27
CA ALA A 72 -8.73 17.95 8.52
C ALA A 72 -10.26 17.76 8.36
N ALA A 73 -10.93 18.70 7.68
CA ALA A 73 -12.36 18.57 7.39
C ALA A 73 -12.69 17.34 6.54
N PHE A 74 -11.87 17.03 5.52
CA PHE A 74 -12.04 15.84 4.70
C PHE A 74 -11.86 14.55 5.52
N HIS A 75 -10.86 14.53 6.40
CA HIS A 75 -10.65 13.40 7.29
C HIS A 75 -11.75 13.25 8.34
N PHE A 76 -12.28 14.34 8.91
CA PHE A 76 -13.44 14.26 9.81
C PHE A 76 -14.66 13.65 9.12
N CYS A 77 -14.92 14.03 7.87
CA CYS A 77 -15.94 13.37 7.05
C CYS A 77 -15.71 11.85 6.98
N ALA A 78 -14.50 11.42 6.61
CA ALA A 78 -14.18 10.00 6.46
C ALA A 78 -14.24 9.24 7.80
N TYR A 79 -13.72 9.81 8.88
CA TYR A 79 -13.69 9.18 10.20
C TYR A 79 -15.08 9.05 10.82
N GLU A 80 -15.91 10.08 10.74
CA GLU A 80 -17.29 10.00 11.28
C GLU A 80 -18.12 8.98 10.51
N PHE A 81 -17.90 8.86 9.19
CA PHE A 81 -18.51 7.80 8.41
C PHE A 81 -18.01 6.42 8.85
N ALA A 82 -16.70 6.23 8.97
CA ALA A 82 -16.11 4.94 9.33
C ALA A 82 -16.48 4.48 10.75
N LEU A 83 -16.54 5.38 11.71
CA LEU A 83 -16.79 5.06 13.12
C LEU A 83 -18.29 4.95 13.44
N ASN A 84 -19.11 5.84 12.88
CA ASN A 84 -20.52 5.98 13.28
C ASN A 84 -21.51 5.61 12.17
N THR A 85 -21.04 5.30 10.96
CA THR A 85 -21.89 5.09 9.77
C THR A 85 -22.79 6.32 9.48
N VAL A 86 -22.28 7.53 9.77
CA VAL A 86 -23.02 8.79 9.58
C VAL A 86 -22.43 9.56 8.41
N ASN A 87 -23.31 10.09 7.56
CA ASN A 87 -22.90 11.09 6.58
C ASN A 87 -22.70 12.44 7.28
N SER A 88 -21.44 12.75 7.59
CA SER A 88 -21.03 13.92 8.34
C SER A 88 -21.39 15.23 7.62
N PRO A 89 -21.81 16.28 8.34
CA PRO A 89 -21.85 17.64 7.78
C PRO A 89 -20.51 18.08 7.17
N TRP A 90 -19.37 17.57 7.67
CA TRP A 90 -18.05 17.83 7.09
C TRP A 90 -17.96 17.36 5.63
N CYS A 91 -18.66 16.29 5.26
CA CYS A 91 -18.68 15.78 3.90
C CYS A 91 -19.35 16.76 2.93
N ARG A 92 -20.27 17.60 3.40
CA ARG A 92 -20.98 18.59 2.57
C ARG A 92 -20.09 19.78 2.17
N LEU A 93 -18.90 19.90 2.76
CA LEU A 93 -17.92 20.91 2.41
C LEU A 93 -17.16 20.56 1.12
N PHE A 94 -17.35 19.36 0.57
CA PHE A 94 -16.67 18.85 -0.60
C PHE A 94 -17.67 18.34 -1.63
N ASP A 95 -17.39 18.54 -2.91
CA ASP A 95 -18.01 17.74 -3.98
C ASP A 95 -17.03 16.69 -4.51
N GLU A 96 -17.46 15.94 -5.53
CA GLU A 96 -16.68 14.84 -6.07
C GLU A 96 -15.32 15.30 -6.64
N VAL A 97 -15.27 16.47 -7.27
CA VAL A 97 -14.01 17.01 -7.81
C VAL A 97 -13.07 17.38 -6.66
N ASP A 98 -13.59 18.01 -5.61
CA ASP A 98 -12.81 18.30 -4.40
C ASP A 98 -12.28 16.98 -3.78
N ALA A 99 -13.12 15.95 -3.67
CA ALA A 99 -12.73 14.64 -3.15
C ALA A 99 -11.65 13.96 -4.00
N GLN A 100 -11.70 14.07 -5.34
CA GLN A 100 -10.66 13.57 -6.24
C GLN A 100 -9.32 14.30 -6.04
N VAL A 101 -9.35 15.62 -5.78
CA VAL A 101 -8.14 16.39 -5.43
C VAL A 101 -7.56 15.91 -4.10
N MET A 102 -8.39 15.73 -3.07
CA MET A 102 -7.95 15.22 -1.75
C MET A 102 -7.38 13.79 -1.86
N GLU A 103 -8.02 12.94 -2.64
CA GLU A 103 -7.55 11.59 -2.93
C GLU A 103 -6.18 11.62 -3.63
N TYR A 104 -6.01 12.48 -4.63
CA TYR A 104 -4.74 12.59 -5.35
C TYR A 104 -3.61 13.14 -4.47
N LEU A 105 -3.92 14.09 -3.57
CA LEU A 105 -2.96 14.57 -2.56
C LEU A 105 -2.50 13.43 -1.64
N ASN A 106 -3.40 12.57 -1.20
CA ASN A 106 -3.05 11.39 -0.41
C ASN A 106 -2.27 10.35 -1.23
N ASP A 107 -2.64 10.12 -2.48
CA ASP A 107 -1.91 9.23 -3.38
C ASP A 107 -0.49 9.72 -3.60
N LEU A 108 -0.27 11.03 -3.78
CA LEU A 108 1.08 11.59 -3.87
C LEU A 108 1.88 11.32 -2.58
N LYS A 109 1.28 11.53 -1.41
CA LYS A 109 1.93 11.20 -0.12
C LYS A 109 2.37 9.74 -0.11
N GLN A 110 1.48 8.81 -0.39
CA GLN A 110 1.75 7.38 -0.31
C GLN A 110 2.69 6.90 -1.42
N TYR A 111 2.54 7.40 -2.64
CA TYR A 111 3.41 7.10 -3.77
C TYR A 111 4.86 7.44 -3.44
N TRP A 112 5.10 8.66 -2.94
CA TRP A 112 6.44 9.14 -2.66
C TRP A 112 7.02 8.57 -1.37
N LYS A 113 6.20 8.37 -0.34
CA LYS A 113 6.64 7.95 1.00
C LYS A 113 6.72 6.42 1.19
N ARG A 114 5.90 5.64 0.49
CA ARG A 114 5.74 4.19 0.74
C ARG A 114 5.65 3.34 -0.54
N GLY A 115 5.35 3.94 -1.69
CA GLY A 115 5.21 3.27 -2.98
C GLY A 115 6.35 3.56 -3.95
N TYR A 116 6.01 3.78 -5.22
CA TYR A 116 6.96 3.89 -6.35
C TYR A 116 7.82 5.17 -6.41
N GLY A 117 7.78 6.03 -5.39
CA GLY A 117 8.59 7.24 -5.32
C GLY A 117 10.09 6.98 -5.25
N HIS A 118 10.49 6.03 -4.41
CA HIS A 118 11.88 5.66 -4.20
C HIS A 118 12.02 4.13 -4.19
N LEU A 119 13.11 3.63 -4.78
CA LEU A 119 13.34 2.18 -4.88
C LEU A 119 13.38 1.50 -3.50
N ILE A 120 13.95 2.18 -2.50
CA ILE A 120 14.04 1.67 -1.13
C ILE A 120 12.66 1.48 -0.47
N ASN A 121 11.62 2.19 -0.91
CA ASN A 121 10.28 2.07 -0.35
C ASN A 121 9.77 0.64 -0.48
N SER A 122 9.69 0.11 -1.71
CA SER A 122 9.25 -1.26 -1.95
C SER A 122 10.26 -2.27 -1.43
N GLN A 123 11.56 -2.03 -1.61
CA GLN A 123 12.61 -2.96 -1.17
C GLN A 123 12.68 -3.13 0.35
N SER A 124 12.23 -2.15 1.15
CA SER A 124 12.14 -2.34 2.60
C SER A 124 11.27 -3.55 2.98
N SER A 125 10.33 -3.96 2.12
CA SER A 125 9.49 -5.14 2.35
C SER A 125 10.11 -6.48 1.94
N CYS A 126 11.41 -6.54 1.60
CA CYS A 126 12.06 -7.79 1.20
C CYS A 126 11.79 -8.92 2.22
N ILE A 127 11.85 -8.63 3.52
CA ILE A 127 11.64 -9.64 4.58
C ILE A 127 10.22 -10.24 4.52
N LEU A 128 9.19 -9.39 4.33
CA LEU A 128 7.80 -9.83 4.21
C LEU A 128 7.55 -10.60 2.90
N PHE A 129 8.18 -10.15 1.81
CA PHE A 129 8.13 -10.84 0.53
C PHE A 129 8.76 -12.25 0.62
N HIS A 130 9.90 -12.38 1.29
CA HIS A 130 10.53 -13.69 1.52
C HIS A 130 9.71 -14.59 2.44
N ASP A 131 9.12 -14.03 3.50
CA ASP A 131 8.23 -14.79 4.40
C ASP A 131 7.03 -15.37 3.62
N LEU A 132 6.37 -14.56 2.78
CA LEU A 132 5.28 -15.01 1.93
C LEU A 132 5.68 -16.20 1.03
N PHE A 133 6.77 -16.07 0.28
CA PHE A 133 7.21 -17.15 -0.62
C PHE A 133 7.75 -18.36 0.12
N SER A 134 8.38 -18.19 1.29
CA SER A 134 8.84 -19.30 2.14
C SER A 134 7.66 -20.14 2.62
N ARG A 135 6.56 -19.51 3.05
CA ARG A 135 5.34 -20.22 3.46
C ARG A 135 4.69 -20.96 2.30
N LEU A 136 4.59 -20.32 1.13
CA LEU A 136 4.06 -20.95 -0.08
C LEU A 136 4.93 -22.12 -0.56
N ASP A 137 6.25 -21.97 -0.53
CA ASP A 137 7.21 -23.03 -0.89
C ASP A 137 7.06 -24.23 0.05
N LYS A 138 7.01 -23.99 1.37
CA LYS A 138 6.84 -25.04 2.37
C LYS A 138 5.52 -25.78 2.18
N ALA A 139 4.40 -25.06 2.03
CA ALA A 139 3.10 -25.69 1.79
C ALA A 139 3.08 -26.49 0.47
N ALA A 140 3.75 -25.98 -0.57
CA ALA A 140 3.87 -26.67 -1.85
C ALA A 140 4.71 -27.96 -1.76
N GLU A 141 5.78 -27.97 -0.97
CA GLU A 141 6.60 -29.14 -0.71
C GLU A 141 5.85 -30.20 0.12
N GLU A 142 5.16 -29.78 1.18
CA GLU A 142 4.35 -30.65 2.03
C GLU A 142 3.22 -31.31 1.22
N SER A 143 2.50 -30.52 0.40
CA SER A 143 1.46 -31.01 -0.49
C SER A 143 1.99 -32.09 -1.45
N LYS A 144 3.13 -31.84 -2.12
CA LYS A 144 3.74 -32.82 -3.05
C LYS A 144 4.20 -34.11 -2.37
N SER A 145 4.58 -34.02 -1.09
CA SER A 145 4.98 -35.18 -0.31
C SER A 145 3.81 -36.06 0.13
N GLY A 146 2.57 -35.59 -0.05
CA GLY A 146 1.35 -36.24 0.46
C GLY A 146 1.23 -36.20 1.98
N GLY A 147 2.06 -35.38 2.64
CA GLY A 147 2.04 -35.16 4.09
C GLY A 147 0.97 -34.16 4.52
N PRO A 148 0.67 -34.06 5.82
CA PRO A 148 -0.20 -33.01 6.34
C PRO A 148 0.44 -31.64 6.14
N ILE A 149 -0.37 -30.63 5.79
CA ILE A 149 0.07 -29.24 5.73
C ILE A 149 0.24 -28.71 7.16
N SER A 150 1.46 -28.31 7.52
CA SER A 150 1.78 -27.90 8.90
C SER A 150 1.23 -26.52 9.25
N GLU A 151 1.08 -25.64 8.26
CA GLU A 151 0.50 -24.31 8.41
C GLU A 151 -0.49 -24.05 7.26
N ALA A 152 -1.73 -24.48 7.44
CA ALA A 152 -2.77 -24.34 6.41
C ALA A 152 -3.22 -22.88 6.21
N VAL A 153 -3.13 -22.05 7.26
CA VAL A 153 -3.53 -20.65 7.24
C VAL A 153 -2.53 -19.83 8.06
N SER A 154 -2.08 -18.72 7.49
CA SER A 154 -1.28 -17.69 8.15
C SER A 154 -2.04 -16.37 8.12
N ILE A 155 -2.23 -15.73 9.26
CA ILE A 155 -2.88 -14.43 9.36
C ILE A 155 -1.88 -13.43 9.91
N GLN A 156 -1.58 -12.41 9.12
CA GLN A 156 -0.67 -11.34 9.49
C GLN A 156 -1.43 -10.02 9.51
N VAL A 157 -1.32 -9.30 10.63
CA VAL A 157 -1.98 -8.00 10.83
C VAL A 157 -0.90 -6.93 10.89
N GLY A 158 -1.02 -5.93 10.02
CA GLY A 158 -0.08 -4.83 9.91
C GLY A 158 -0.78 -3.52 9.56
N HIS A 159 0.00 -2.54 9.11
CA HIS A 159 -0.51 -1.24 8.70
C HIS A 159 -0.61 -1.12 7.18
N ALA A 160 -1.22 -0.03 6.70
CA ALA A 160 -1.17 0.30 5.27
C ALA A 160 0.28 0.45 4.79
N GLU A 161 1.16 0.96 5.66
CA GLU A 161 2.60 1.07 5.46
C GLU A 161 3.34 -0.29 5.41
N THR A 162 2.70 -1.37 5.85
CA THR A 162 3.21 -2.75 5.70
C THR A 162 2.81 -3.33 4.35
N LEU A 163 1.54 -3.18 3.98
CA LEU A 163 0.97 -3.78 2.76
C LEU A 163 1.42 -3.06 1.48
N LEU A 164 1.45 -1.72 1.48
CA LEU A 164 1.77 -0.95 0.28
C LEU A 164 3.19 -1.24 -0.28
N PRO A 165 4.25 -1.28 0.54
CA PRO A 165 5.57 -1.67 0.05
C PRO A 165 5.60 -3.06 -0.58
N LEU A 166 4.89 -4.05 -0.01
CA LEU A 166 4.80 -5.40 -0.56
C LEU A 166 4.08 -5.39 -1.92
N LEU A 167 2.93 -4.73 -2.02
CA LEU A 167 2.18 -4.63 -3.29
C LEU A 167 3.03 -3.99 -4.39
N THR A 168 3.76 -2.93 -4.05
CA THR A 168 4.63 -2.25 -5.01
C THR A 168 5.88 -3.05 -5.37
N LEU A 169 6.42 -3.82 -4.42
CA LEU A 169 7.54 -4.76 -4.64
C LEU A 169 7.15 -5.90 -5.58
N LEU A 170 5.90 -6.38 -5.49
CA LEU A 170 5.30 -7.32 -6.44
C LEU A 170 5.04 -6.70 -7.84
N GLY A 171 5.21 -5.38 -7.99
CA GLY A 171 5.02 -4.68 -9.27
C GLY A 171 3.56 -4.31 -9.57
N LEU A 172 2.67 -4.39 -8.58
CA LEU A 172 1.24 -4.13 -8.74
C LEU A 172 0.92 -2.63 -8.75
N PHE A 173 -0.07 -2.24 -9.55
CA PHE A 173 -0.57 -0.85 -9.64
C PHE A 173 0.49 0.18 -10.05
N LYS A 174 1.48 -0.25 -10.85
CA LYS A 174 2.51 0.65 -11.37
C LYS A 174 2.00 1.40 -12.60
N ASP A 175 1.92 2.73 -12.47
CA ASP A 175 1.64 3.61 -13.60
C ASP A 175 2.81 3.73 -14.58
N GLU A 176 2.51 3.97 -15.86
CA GLU A 176 3.52 4.26 -16.89
C GLU A 176 4.26 5.58 -16.60
N VAL A 177 3.49 6.59 -16.16
CA VAL A 177 4.00 7.91 -15.81
C VAL A 177 3.93 8.05 -14.29
N ARG A 178 5.04 8.50 -13.69
CA ARG A 178 5.13 8.75 -12.24
C ARG A 178 4.10 9.80 -11.82
N LEU A 179 3.50 9.64 -10.65
CA LEU A 179 2.61 10.64 -10.06
C LEU A 179 3.42 11.87 -9.63
N THR A 180 3.01 13.05 -10.07
CA THR A 180 3.68 14.34 -9.78
C THR A 180 2.63 15.41 -9.47
N ALA A 181 3.04 16.50 -8.84
CA ALA A 181 2.14 17.63 -8.57
C ALA A 181 1.48 18.17 -9.85
N ALA A 182 2.15 18.06 -10.99
CA ALA A 182 1.74 18.69 -12.23
C ALA A 182 0.80 17.85 -13.10
N ASN A 183 0.58 16.55 -12.78
CA ASN A 183 -0.14 15.65 -13.67
C ASN A 183 -1.48 15.12 -13.15
N PHE A 184 -2.07 15.74 -12.12
CA PHE A 184 -3.41 15.40 -11.60
C PHE A 184 -4.46 15.21 -12.71
N ALA A 185 -4.59 16.19 -13.60
CA ALA A 185 -5.59 16.16 -14.67
C ALA A 185 -5.39 15.01 -15.68
N ALA A 186 -4.13 14.61 -15.92
CA ALA A 186 -3.80 13.49 -16.80
C ALA A 186 -3.87 12.13 -16.09
N GLN A 187 -3.89 12.11 -14.75
CA GLN A 187 -3.85 10.92 -13.90
C GLN A 187 -5.21 10.55 -13.30
N GLY A 188 -6.31 10.93 -13.95
CA GLY A 188 -7.67 10.54 -13.54
C GLY A 188 -7.89 9.02 -13.58
N GLY A 189 -7.21 8.32 -14.50
CA GLY A 189 -7.26 6.86 -14.69
C GLY A 189 -6.08 6.09 -14.11
N ARG A 190 -5.30 6.70 -13.20
CA ARG A 190 -4.11 6.07 -12.59
C ARG A 190 -4.43 4.73 -11.93
N SER A 191 -3.49 3.80 -12.03
CA SER A 191 -3.51 2.53 -11.32
C SER A 191 -3.14 2.69 -9.86
N PHE A 192 -2.16 3.54 -9.53
CA PHE A 192 -1.78 3.84 -8.15
C PHE A 192 -2.84 4.73 -7.49
N ARG A 193 -3.84 4.10 -6.86
CA ARG A 193 -4.96 4.76 -6.19
C ARG A 193 -5.26 4.11 -4.85
N THR A 194 -4.71 4.69 -3.78
CA THR A 194 -4.69 4.11 -2.43
C THR A 194 -6.06 4.01 -1.79
N SER A 195 -7.01 4.88 -2.16
CA SER A 195 -8.40 4.77 -1.72
C SER A 195 -9.09 3.46 -2.17
N ARG A 196 -8.59 2.80 -3.22
CA ARG A 196 -9.11 1.52 -3.72
C ARG A 196 -8.28 0.32 -3.26
N THR A 197 -6.97 0.49 -3.16
CA THR A 197 -6.06 -0.61 -2.84
C THR A 197 -5.81 -0.76 -1.34
N LEU A 198 -5.91 0.33 -0.57
CA LEU A 198 -5.60 0.38 0.86
C LEU A 198 -6.70 1.11 1.68
N PRO A 199 -7.98 0.73 1.57
CA PRO A 199 -9.01 1.21 2.48
C PRO A 199 -8.76 0.75 3.93
N TYR A 200 -9.59 1.20 4.88
CA TYR A 200 -9.63 0.55 6.19
C TYR A 200 -9.94 -0.95 6.03
N ALA A 201 -9.25 -1.77 6.82
CA ALA A 201 -9.31 -3.23 6.75
C ALA A 201 -8.87 -3.81 5.38
N ALA A 202 -8.04 -3.09 4.62
CA ALA A 202 -7.42 -3.63 3.42
C ALA A 202 -6.72 -4.95 3.71
N ASN A 203 -6.90 -5.92 2.82
CA ASN A 203 -6.37 -7.27 3.00
C ASN A 203 -5.83 -7.83 1.68
N LEU A 204 -4.75 -8.60 1.79
CA LEU A 204 -4.19 -9.38 0.69
C LEU A 204 -4.24 -10.85 1.11
N VAL A 205 -5.00 -11.65 0.38
CA VAL A 205 -5.05 -13.11 0.53
C VAL A 205 -4.26 -13.74 -0.61
N VAL A 206 -3.37 -14.68 -0.30
CA VAL A 206 -2.67 -15.48 -1.32
C VAL A 206 -2.95 -16.94 -1.03
N ALA A 207 -3.80 -17.55 -1.86
CA ALA A 207 -4.24 -18.93 -1.70
C ALA A 207 -3.54 -19.85 -2.70
N LEU A 208 -3.06 -20.99 -2.20
CA LEU A 208 -2.48 -22.07 -2.99
C LEU A 208 -3.52 -23.17 -3.14
N TYR A 209 -3.89 -23.49 -4.38
CA TYR A 209 -4.87 -24.51 -4.72
C TYR A 209 -4.19 -25.72 -5.33
N ASP A 210 -4.56 -26.91 -4.83
CA ASP A 210 -4.32 -28.16 -5.53
C ASP A 210 -5.49 -28.42 -6.48
N CYS A 211 -5.19 -28.41 -7.78
CA CYS A 211 -6.19 -28.65 -8.81
C CYS A 211 -6.04 -30.11 -9.29
N ASP A 212 -7.16 -30.84 -9.35
CA ASP A 212 -7.21 -32.27 -9.72
C ASP A 212 -6.52 -32.59 -11.07
N GLU A 213 -6.33 -31.59 -11.93
CA GLU A 213 -5.59 -31.70 -13.19
C GLU A 213 -4.07 -31.67 -12.98
N GLY A 214 -3.48 -32.85 -12.77
CA GLY A 214 -2.04 -33.07 -12.94
C GLY A 214 -1.15 -32.77 -11.73
N GLY A 215 -1.74 -32.49 -10.55
CA GLY A 215 -1.00 -32.23 -9.31
C GLY A 215 -0.15 -30.96 -9.36
N GLU A 216 -0.51 -30.02 -10.23
CA GLU A 216 0.17 -28.73 -10.32
C GLU A 216 -0.58 -27.68 -9.50
N LEU A 217 0.10 -27.14 -8.49
CA LEU A 217 -0.45 -26.11 -7.63
C LEU A 217 -0.64 -24.79 -8.39
N ARG A 218 -1.79 -24.15 -8.18
CA ARG A 218 -2.13 -22.81 -8.68
C ARG A 218 -2.20 -21.81 -7.55
N VAL A 219 -1.93 -20.55 -7.83
CA VAL A 219 -1.91 -19.48 -6.82
C VAL A 219 -2.87 -18.36 -7.22
N GLN A 220 -3.82 -18.04 -6.36
CA GLN A 220 -4.73 -16.89 -6.54
C GLN A 220 -4.43 -15.85 -5.45
N ALA A 221 -4.16 -14.63 -5.87
CA ALA A 221 -4.16 -13.49 -4.95
C ALA A 221 -5.55 -12.83 -4.96
N LEU A 222 -6.00 -12.34 -3.82
CA LEU A 222 -7.16 -11.45 -3.71
C LEU A 222 -6.74 -10.21 -2.94
N LEU A 223 -7.06 -9.03 -3.45
CA LEU A 223 -6.86 -7.76 -2.74
C LEU A 223 -8.23 -7.16 -2.46
N ASN A 224 -8.54 -6.95 -1.18
CA ASN A 224 -9.86 -6.48 -0.75
C ASN A 224 -10.97 -7.37 -1.34
N GLU A 225 -10.81 -8.68 -1.15
CA GLU A 225 -11.74 -9.72 -1.59
C GLU A 225 -11.93 -9.85 -3.11
N GLU A 226 -11.25 -9.04 -3.92
CA GLU A 226 -11.33 -9.08 -5.38
C GLU A 226 -10.14 -9.84 -5.99
N PRO A 227 -10.36 -10.71 -6.99
CA PRO A 227 -9.27 -11.42 -7.65
C PRO A 227 -8.20 -10.48 -8.21
N LEU A 228 -6.96 -10.73 -7.82
CA LEU A 228 -5.79 -9.96 -8.23
C LEU A 228 -4.90 -10.77 -9.18
N THR A 229 -4.63 -10.21 -10.35
CA THR A 229 -3.72 -10.79 -11.33
C THR A 229 -2.31 -10.22 -11.15
N PHE A 230 -1.31 -11.10 -11.03
CA PHE A 230 0.09 -10.69 -10.97
C PHE A 230 0.55 -10.05 -12.30
N PRO A 231 1.47 -9.07 -12.27
CA PRO A 231 1.90 -8.37 -13.48
C PRO A 231 2.45 -9.34 -14.55
N GLY A 232 1.91 -9.25 -15.77
CA GLY A 232 2.35 -10.07 -16.90
C GLY A 232 1.95 -11.55 -16.81
N MET A 233 0.92 -11.90 -16.03
CA MET A 233 0.41 -13.26 -15.88
C MET A 233 -1.09 -13.34 -16.19
N GLU A 234 -1.57 -14.57 -16.40
CA GLU A 234 -3.01 -14.88 -16.40
C GLU A 234 -3.54 -15.03 -14.97
N ALA A 235 -4.87 -15.10 -14.83
CA ALA A 235 -5.52 -15.35 -13.54
C ALA A 235 -5.14 -16.73 -12.98
N ALA A 236 -4.99 -16.79 -11.66
CA ALA A 236 -4.58 -17.98 -10.91
C ALA A 236 -3.43 -18.77 -11.59
N PRO A 237 -2.23 -18.20 -11.82
CA PRO A 237 -1.17 -18.89 -12.54
C PRO A 237 -0.68 -20.13 -11.79
N LEU A 238 0.06 -21.00 -12.47
CA LEU A 238 0.79 -22.09 -11.82
C LEU A 238 1.80 -21.51 -10.82
N TYR A 239 1.85 -22.06 -9.60
CA TYR A 239 2.75 -21.57 -8.55
C TYR A 239 4.21 -21.59 -8.98
N ARG A 240 4.63 -22.63 -9.72
CA ARG A 240 5.99 -22.72 -10.30
C ARG A 240 6.31 -21.57 -11.26
N VAL A 241 5.33 -21.08 -12.01
CA VAL A 241 5.50 -19.96 -12.96
C VAL A 241 5.60 -18.64 -12.19
N LEU A 242 4.73 -18.44 -11.18
CA LEU A 242 4.81 -17.29 -10.29
C LEU A 242 6.18 -17.20 -9.62
N ARG A 243 6.61 -18.30 -9.00
CA ARG A 243 7.90 -18.40 -8.31
C ARG A 243 9.08 -18.14 -9.26
N GLN A 244 9.04 -18.67 -10.48
CA GLN A 244 10.07 -18.43 -11.49
C GLN A 244 10.14 -16.95 -11.92
N HIS A 245 8.99 -16.29 -12.08
CA HIS A 245 8.92 -14.87 -12.41
C HIS A 245 9.58 -14.01 -11.33
N TYR A 246 9.32 -14.31 -10.06
CA TYR A 246 9.88 -13.59 -8.92
C TYR A 246 11.26 -14.10 -8.46
N LEU A 247 11.81 -15.14 -9.11
CA LEU A 247 13.12 -15.71 -8.76
C LEU A 247 14.27 -14.70 -8.75
N PRO A 248 14.39 -13.74 -9.70
CA PRO A 248 15.43 -12.72 -9.64
C PRO A 248 15.33 -11.91 -8.34
N LEU A 249 14.12 -11.53 -7.95
CA LEU A 249 13.87 -10.76 -6.74
C LEU A 249 14.13 -11.60 -5.47
N LEU A 250 13.68 -12.87 -5.44
CA LEU A 250 13.99 -13.81 -4.36
C LEU A 250 15.51 -14.01 -4.18
N LYS A 251 16.32 -13.83 -5.23
CA LYS A 251 17.78 -13.92 -5.11
C LYS A 251 18.45 -12.61 -4.68
N SER A 252 17.89 -11.46 -5.04
CA SER A 252 18.55 -10.16 -4.88
C SER A 252 17.99 -9.28 -3.75
N CYS A 253 16.76 -9.53 -3.29
CA CYS A 253 16.10 -8.71 -2.28
C CYS A 253 16.47 -9.21 -0.88
N VAL A 254 17.64 -8.85 -0.37
CA VAL A 254 18.07 -9.20 0.99
C VAL A 254 17.88 -7.99 1.90
N PHE A 255 17.01 -8.10 2.91
CA PHE A 255 16.60 -6.97 3.76
C PHE A 255 17.80 -6.28 4.40
N GLU A 256 18.75 -7.04 4.98
CA GLU A 256 19.94 -6.52 5.65
C GLU A 256 20.88 -5.78 4.70
N GLU A 257 20.93 -6.17 3.42
CA GLU A 257 21.74 -5.51 2.41
C GLU A 257 21.06 -4.25 1.87
N VAL A 258 19.77 -4.34 1.59
CA VAL A 258 18.92 -3.24 1.15
C VAL A 258 18.92 -2.11 2.18
N CYS A 259 18.76 -2.46 3.45
CA CYS A 259 18.63 -1.51 4.56
C CYS A 259 19.98 -1.05 5.13
N ARG A 260 21.10 -1.59 4.63
CA ARG A 260 22.45 -1.14 5.01
C ARG A 260 22.67 0.30 4.55
N LEU A 261 23.12 1.15 5.47
CA LEU A 261 23.51 2.52 5.12
C LEU A 261 24.75 2.50 4.21
N PRO A 262 24.77 3.34 3.15
CA PRO A 262 25.97 3.48 2.33
C PRO A 262 27.13 4.02 3.17
N PRO A 263 28.38 3.60 2.89
CA PRO A 263 29.54 4.08 3.61
C PRO A 263 29.62 5.60 3.51
N GLN A 264 29.83 6.28 4.64
CA GLN A 264 29.96 7.73 4.68
C GLN A 264 31.17 8.14 3.83
N ARG A 265 30.95 8.92 2.78
CA ARG A 265 32.05 9.60 2.08
C ARG A 265 32.62 10.64 3.04
N LYS A 266 33.87 10.43 3.46
CA LYS A 266 34.67 11.42 4.20
C LYS A 266 34.91 12.65 3.35
#